data_AF-A0A929QX26-F1
#
_entry.id   AF-A0A929QX26-F1
#
_cell.length_a   1.000
_cell.length_b   1.000
_cell.length_c   1.000
_cell.angle_alpha   90.00
_cell.angle_beta   90.00
_cell.angle_gamma   90.00
#
_symmetry.space_group_name_H-M   'P 1'
#
loop_
_entity.id
_entity.type
_entity.pdbx_description
1 polymer ?
#
loop_
_entity_poly.entity_id
_entity_poly.type
_entity_poly.pdbx_seq_one_letter_code
_entity_poly.pdbx_strand_id
1 'polypeptide(L)'
;DPVAWEDMRREWHLDGLAVRPAHRMVAHTGFLVVARLLAPGVLPQERAKRPAKAAEGKGGAWDQEEGWTPEGVGQRVNSDKKVRKVRRGLAAQAATWVDGGSRDGEGARDD
;
A
#
# COMPACT_ATOMS: atom_id res chain seq x y z
N ASP A 1 -1.82 14.48 2.00
CA ASP A 1 -2.00 13.03 2.25
C ASP A 1 -2.78 12.38 1.12
N PRO A 2 -2.52 11.09 0.81
CA PRO A 2 -3.36 10.34 -0.12
C PRO A 2 -4.79 10.24 0.45
N VAL A 3 -5.79 10.42 -0.42
CA VAL A 3 -7.21 10.28 -0.09
C VAL A 3 -7.73 9.04 -0.80
N ALA A 4 -8.46 8.20 -0.07
CA ALA A 4 -9.07 6.98 -0.59
C ALA A 4 -10.59 7.03 -0.41
N TRP A 5 -11.33 6.59 -1.41
CA TRP A 5 -12.79 6.47 -1.37
C TRP A 5 -13.26 5.36 -2.31
N GLU A 6 -14.51 4.92 -2.17
CA GLU A 6 -15.17 4.01 -3.10
C GLU A 6 -16.53 4.57 -3.50
N ASP A 7 -17.01 4.21 -4.69
CA ASP A 7 -18.38 4.49 -5.12
C ASP A 7 -19.13 3.18 -5.31
N MET A 8 -20.40 3.20 -4.91
CA MET A 8 -21.30 2.07 -4.96
C MET A 8 -22.54 2.45 -5.75
N ARG A 9 -22.71 1.81 -6.91
CA ARG A 9 -23.86 2.03 -7.78
C ARG A 9 -24.94 1.01 -7.43
N ARG A 10 -26.09 1.50 -6.98
CA ARG A 10 -27.27 0.69 -6.66
C ARG A 10 -28.45 1.07 -7.55
N GLU A 11 -28.93 0.10 -8.30
CA GLU A 11 -30.11 0.28 -9.15
C GLU A 11 -31.40 0.25 -8.33
N TRP A 12 -32.39 0.98 -8.83
CA TRP A 12 -33.75 1.03 -8.29
C TRP A 12 -34.72 0.52 -9.35
N HIS A 13 -35.67 -0.30 -8.90
CA HIS A 13 -36.80 -0.74 -9.70
C HIS A 13 -37.93 0.27 -9.57
N LEU A 14 -38.33 0.85 -10.71
CA LEU A 14 -39.43 1.80 -10.82
C LEU A 14 -40.46 1.24 -11.80
N ASP A 15 -41.59 0.78 -11.28
CA ASP A 15 -42.71 0.28 -12.10
C ASP A 15 -44.05 0.67 -11.44
N GLY A 16 -44.74 1.65 -12.03
CA GLY A 16 -45.96 2.22 -11.46
C GLY A 16 -45.77 2.70 -10.02
N LEU A 17 -46.51 2.13 -9.08
CA LEU A 17 -46.43 2.44 -7.64
C LEU A 17 -45.32 1.65 -6.90
N ALA A 18 -44.68 0.68 -7.56
CA ALA A 18 -43.62 -0.10 -6.96
C ALA A 18 -42.27 0.61 -7.14
N VAL A 19 -41.83 1.30 -6.09
CA VAL A 19 -40.51 1.95 -5.98
C VAL A 19 -39.69 1.24 -4.92
N ARG A 20 -38.66 0.50 -5.35
CA ARG A 20 -37.79 -0.26 -4.44
C ARG A 20 -36.38 -0.44 -4.99
N PRO A 21 -35.37 -0.65 -4.14
CA PRO A 21 -34.04 -1.02 -4.63
C PRO A 21 -34.06 -2.37 -5.35
N ALA A 22 -33.15 -2.58 -6.29
CA ALA A 22 -32.95 -3.86 -6.94
C ALA A 22 -32.60 -4.97 -5.92
N HIS A 23 -33.04 -6.20 -6.19
CA HIS A 23 -32.84 -7.35 -5.28
C HIS A 23 -31.41 -7.89 -5.29
N ARG A 24 -30.63 -7.60 -6.34
CA ARG A 24 -29.22 -7.96 -6.44
C ARG A 24 -28.44 -6.70 -6.76
N MET A 25 -27.24 -6.62 -6.22
CA MET A 25 -26.26 -5.61 -6.58
C MET A 25 -24.86 -6.16 -6.35
N VAL A 26 -23.87 -5.55 -7.02
CA VAL A 26 -22.46 -5.81 -6.72
C VAL A 26 -22.10 -5.05 -5.46
N ALA A 27 -21.65 -5.78 -4.43
CA ALA A 27 -21.38 -5.20 -3.11
C ALA A 27 -20.09 -4.38 -3.06
N HIS A 28 -19.11 -4.70 -3.90
CA HIS A 28 -17.84 -3.96 -3.95
C HIS A 28 -17.18 -4.15 -5.31
N THR A 29 -16.52 -3.10 -5.78
CA THR A 29 -15.71 -3.14 -7.00
C THR A 29 -14.26 -2.82 -6.68
N GLY A 30 -14.01 -1.68 -6.05
CA GLY A 30 -12.67 -1.29 -5.66
C GLY A 30 -12.64 0.09 -5.02
N PHE A 31 -11.47 0.43 -4.48
CA PHE A 31 -11.17 1.75 -3.97
C PHE A 31 -10.42 2.58 -5.00
N LEU A 32 -10.71 3.88 -5.03
CA LEU A 32 -9.94 4.87 -5.74
C LEU A 32 -9.06 5.61 -4.74
N VAL A 33 -7.79 5.76 -5.10
CA VAL A 33 -6.81 6.51 -4.31
C VAL A 33 -6.25 7.63 -5.14
N VAL A 34 -6.33 8.84 -4.61
CA VAL A 34 -5.75 10.03 -5.22
C VAL A 34 -4.63 10.54 -4.33
N ALA A 35 -3.46 10.76 -4.91
CA ALA A 35 -2.30 11.32 -4.25
C ALA A 35 -1.64 12.36 -5.16
N ARG A 36 -0.82 13.22 -4.56
CA ARG A 36 -0.01 14.20 -5.29
C ARG A 36 1.43 13.70 -5.33
N LEU A 37 2.04 13.74 -6.50
CA LEU A 37 3.47 13.45 -6.66
C LEU A 37 4.30 14.55 -6.00
N LEU A 38 5.36 14.15 -5.30
CA LEU A 38 6.33 15.08 -4.72
C LEU A 38 7.40 15.47 -5.76
N ALA A 39 7.99 16.64 -5.57
CA ALA A 39 9.15 17.04 -6.37
C ALA A 39 10.33 16.06 -6.15
N PRO A 40 11.23 15.90 -7.14
CA PRO A 40 12.41 15.05 -6.99
C PRO A 40 13.25 15.43 -5.77
N GLY A 41 13.74 14.43 -5.04
CA GLY A 41 14.57 14.63 -3.84
C GLY A 41 13.80 15.05 -2.58
N VAL A 42 12.48 15.24 -2.66
CA VAL A 42 11.65 15.56 -1.49
C VAL A 42 11.16 14.27 -0.84
N LEU A 43 11.50 14.10 0.44
CA LEU A 43 10.98 13.00 1.25
C LEU A 43 9.53 13.26 1.66
N PRO A 44 8.67 12.22 1.67
CA PRO A 44 7.34 12.33 2.26
C PRO A 44 7.43 12.77 3.71
N GLN A 45 6.45 13.58 4.14
CA GLN A 45 6.33 13.92 5.56
C GLN A 45 6.10 12.64 6.37
N GLU A 46 6.88 12.45 7.43
CA GLU A 46 6.71 11.31 8.33
C GLU A 46 5.34 11.42 9.02
N ARG A 47 4.52 10.38 8.85
CA ARG A 47 3.25 10.29 9.57
C ARG A 47 3.53 9.92 11.01
N ALA A 48 3.55 10.91 11.89
CA ALA A 48 3.47 10.68 13.33
C ALA A 48 2.08 10.12 13.68
N LYS A 49 1.95 8.80 13.71
CA LYS A 49 0.81 8.18 14.41
C LYS A 49 1.13 8.24 15.90
N ARG A 50 0.26 8.90 16.68
CA ARG A 50 0.26 8.70 18.13
C ARG A 50 0.18 7.18 18.37
N PRO A 51 1.12 6.57 19.11
CA PRO A 51 1.00 5.16 19.46
C PRO A 51 -0.36 4.93 20.12
N ALA A 52 -0.97 3.77 19.89
CA ALA A 52 -2.22 3.44 20.56
C ALA A 52 -2.03 3.64 22.07
N LYS A 53 -3.06 4.11 22.79
CA LYS A 53 -2.98 4.32 24.25
C LYS A 53 -2.50 3.07 25.00
N ALA A 54 -2.75 1.89 24.45
CA ALA A 54 -2.27 0.60 24.98
C ALA A 54 -0.76 0.35 24.80
N ALA A 55 -0.08 1.12 23.94
CA ALA A 55 1.36 1.07 23.68
C ALA A 55 2.12 2.19 24.42
N GLU A 56 1.43 3.16 25.02
CA GLU A 56 2.05 4.23 25.80
C GLU A 56 2.57 3.66 27.13
N GLY A 57 3.89 3.75 27.36
CA GLY A 57 4.53 3.23 28.58
C GLY A 57 4.71 1.71 28.61
N LYS A 58 4.28 0.99 27.57
CA LYS A 58 4.62 -0.41 27.38
C LYS A 58 5.84 -0.49 26.49
N GLY A 59 7.00 -0.63 27.13
CA GLY A 59 7.88 -1.67 26.62
C GLY A 59 7.05 -2.94 26.38
N GLY A 60 7.32 -3.68 25.30
CA GLY A 60 6.59 -4.90 24.98
C GLY A 60 6.38 -5.77 26.22
N ALA A 61 5.27 -6.52 26.28
CA ALA A 61 4.96 -7.40 27.40
C ALA A 61 6.06 -8.45 27.72
N TRP A 62 7.10 -8.47 26.91
CA TRP A 62 8.22 -9.40 26.87
C TRP A 62 9.57 -8.67 26.90
N ASP A 63 9.61 -7.36 27.17
CA ASP A 63 10.87 -6.58 27.15
C ASP A 63 11.85 -6.99 28.27
N GLN A 64 11.35 -7.66 29.31
CA GLN A 64 12.17 -8.28 30.37
C GLN A 64 12.55 -9.73 30.06
N GLU A 65 12.05 -10.29 28.95
CA GLU A 65 12.27 -11.68 28.58
C GLU A 65 13.57 -11.81 27.77
N GLU A 66 14.68 -12.04 28.47
CA GLU A 66 16.02 -12.20 27.88
C GLU A 66 16.14 -13.42 26.94
N GLY A 67 15.16 -14.33 26.97
CA GLY A 67 15.11 -15.54 26.13
C GLY A 67 14.62 -15.30 24.70
N TRP A 68 14.08 -14.12 24.39
CA TRP A 68 13.65 -13.76 23.03
C TRP A 68 14.84 -13.32 22.17
N THR A 69 15.74 -14.26 21.87
CA THR A 69 16.83 -14.05 20.93
C THR A 69 16.41 -14.54 19.53
N PRO A 70 16.90 -13.93 18.43
CA PRO A 70 16.72 -14.45 17.08
C PRO A 70 17.04 -15.94 16.94
N GLU A 71 18.06 -16.40 17.67
CA GLU A 71 18.47 -17.79 17.76
C GLU A 71 17.44 -18.65 18.53
N GLY A 72 16.92 -18.14 19.66
CA GLY A 72 15.91 -18.79 20.48
C GLY A 72 14.56 -18.98 19.78
N VAL A 73 14.17 -18.02 18.94
CA VAL A 73 12.94 -18.12 18.11
C VAL A 73 13.14 -18.91 16.81
N GLY A 74 14.33 -19.48 16.61
CA GLY A 74 14.64 -20.30 15.42
C GLY A 74 14.63 -19.49 14.12
N GLN A 75 14.91 -18.18 14.18
CA GLN A 75 14.93 -17.33 12.99
C GLN A 75 16.01 -17.83 12.03
N ARG A 76 15.60 -18.32 10.86
CA ARG A 76 16.53 -18.76 9.83
C ARG A 76 17.22 -17.54 9.22
N VAL A 77 18.50 -17.36 9.54
CA VAL A 77 19.34 -16.36 8.87
C VAL A 77 19.46 -16.76 7.39
N ASN A 78 19.09 -15.85 6.49
CA ASN A 78 19.23 -16.09 5.06
C ASN A 78 20.71 -16.12 4.68
N SER A 79 21.13 -17.14 3.93
CA SER A 79 22.50 -17.23 3.40
C SER A 79 22.89 -15.98 2.58
N ASP A 80 24.16 -15.56 2.68
CA ASP A 80 24.75 -14.46 1.91
C ASP A 80 24.48 -14.54 0.41
N LYS A 81 24.45 -15.76 -0.15
CA LYS A 81 24.14 -15.98 -1.57
C LYS A 81 22.72 -15.54 -1.88
N LYS A 82 21.77 -15.86 -1.00
CA LYS A 82 20.36 -15.46 -1.12
C LYS A 82 20.22 -13.95 -0.95
N VAL A 83 20.90 -13.36 0.03
CA VAL A 83 20.92 -11.90 0.23
C VAL A 83 21.43 -11.18 -1.01
N ARG A 84 22.56 -11.62 -1.58
CA ARG A 84 23.12 -11.06 -2.82
C ARG A 84 22.17 -11.23 -4.02
N LYS A 85 21.54 -12.39 -4.16
CA LYS A 85 20.55 -12.64 -5.22
C LYS A 85 19.35 -11.72 -5.12
N VAL A 86 18.80 -11.52 -3.91
CA VAL A 86 17.67 -10.62 -3.65
C VAL A 86 18.06 -9.18 -3.95
N ARG A 87 19.23 -8.70 -3.48
CA ARG A 87 19.73 -7.35 -3.79
C ARG A 87 19.85 -7.12 -5.30
N ARG A 88 20.38 -8.09 -6.05
CA ARG A 88 20.47 -8.02 -7.51
C ARG A 88 19.10 -7.98 -8.19
N GLY A 89 18.16 -8.81 -7.73
CA GLY A 89 16.79 -8.84 -8.25
C GLY A 89 16.06 -7.51 -8.05
N LEU A 90 16.17 -6.93 -6.84
CA LEU A 90 15.58 -5.62 -6.54
C LEU A 90 16.20 -4.50 -7.38
N ALA A 91 17.53 -4.51 -7.58
CA ALA A 91 18.20 -3.53 -8.43
C ALA A 91 17.74 -3.61 -9.90
N ALA A 92 17.56 -4.84 -10.44
CA ALA A 92 17.04 -5.03 -11.79
C ALA A 92 15.59 -4.55 -11.91
N GLN A 93 14.74 -4.87 -10.93
CA GLN A 93 13.34 -4.44 -10.91
C GLN A 93 13.22 -2.91 -10.80
N ALA A 94 14.05 -2.28 -9.96
CA ALA A 94 14.11 -0.83 -9.84
C ALA A 94 14.56 -0.17 -11.15
N ALA A 95 15.55 -0.73 -11.85
CA ALA A 95 15.99 -0.22 -13.15
C ALA A 95 14.85 -0.28 -14.19
N THR A 96 14.10 -1.39 -14.25
CA THR A 96 12.93 -1.50 -15.14
C THR A 96 11.86 -0.46 -14.82
N TRP A 97 11.61 -0.19 -13.54
CA TRP A 97 10.61 0.80 -13.13
C TRP A 97 11.03 2.24 -13.40
N VAL A 98 12.34 2.53 -13.35
CA VAL A 98 12.89 3.85 -13.69
C VAL A 98 12.89 4.07 -15.20
N ASP A 99 13.30 3.07 -16.00
CA ASP A 99 13.31 3.19 -17.47
C ASP A 99 11.90 3.15 -18.08
N GLY A 100 10.97 2.40 -17.48
CA GLY A 100 9.59 2.30 -17.93
C GLY A 100 8.77 3.58 -17.74
N GLY A 101 9.19 4.50 -16.87
CA GLY A 101 8.51 5.77 -16.61
C GLY A 101 8.89 6.91 -17.57
N SER A 102 9.91 6.74 -18.42
CA SER A 102 10.41 7.82 -19.30
C SER A 102 9.82 7.80 -20.72
N ARG A 103 9.15 6.72 -21.14
CA ARG A 103 8.73 6.53 -22.54
C ARG A 103 7.33 7.04 -22.88
N ASP A 104 6.51 7.43 -21.90
CA ASP A 104 5.11 7.82 -22.14
C ASP A 104 4.89 9.34 -22.25
N GLY A 105 5.96 10.15 -22.36
CA GLY A 105 5.88 11.63 -22.30
C GLY A 105 6.22 12.42 -23.56
N GLU A 106 6.75 11.79 -24.62
CA GLU A 106 7.28 12.53 -25.79
C GLU A 106 6.70 11.98 -27.09
N GLY A 107 5.46 12.38 -27.38
CA GLY A 107 4.77 11.94 -28.59
C GLY A 107 3.36 12.51 -28.76
N ALA A 108 3.18 13.82 -28.55
CA ALA A 108 2.00 14.53 -29.04
C ALA A 108 2.22 16.05 -28.99
N ARG A 109 2.79 16.61 -30.07
CA ARG A 109 2.62 17.99 -30.56
C ARG A 109 3.51 18.18 -31.78
N ASP A 110 2.94 17.88 -32.93
CA ASP A 110 3.00 18.72 -34.13
C ASP A 110 1.90 18.20 -35.05
N ASP A 111 0.90 19.08 -35.28
CA ASP A 111 -0.08 19.16 -36.38
C ASP A 111 -1.12 20.22 -36.02
#